data_AF-A0ABD7V450-F1
#
_entry.id   AF-A0ABD7V450-F1
#
_cell.length_a   1.000
_cell.length_b   1.000
_cell.length_c   1.000
_cell.angle_alpha   90.00
_cell.angle_beta   90.00
_cell.angle_gamma   90.00
#
_symmetry.space_group_name_H-M   'P 1'
#
loop_
_entity.id
_entity.type
_entity.pdbx_description
1 polymer ?
#
loop_
_entity_poly.entity_id
_entity_poly.type
_entity_poly.pdbx_seq_one_letter_code
_entity_poly.pdbx_strand_id
1 'polypeptide(L)'
;MTERATPSAWQRIKYAYWAPLPKSMLDWVENDLAGPGAALRMVVRWAVPCIIILAPMWLVPADFGVRFTMTMPILLAYLFFSIALNRVYRRHRLAQHGLDPELVNRLEREKNADLYDEYHRKYRGEHRRPY
;
A
#
# COMPACT_ATOMS: atom_id res chain seq x y z
N MET A 1 -31.74 6.14 -10.58
CA MET A 1 -30.89 4.95 -10.35
C MET A 1 -30.05 5.26 -9.12
N THR A 2 -30.20 4.51 -8.03
CA THR A 2 -29.38 4.68 -6.83
C THR A 2 -27.93 4.34 -7.20
N GLU A 3 -27.08 5.36 -7.36
CA GLU A 3 -25.66 5.15 -7.62
C GLU A 3 -25.08 4.41 -6.42
N ARG A 4 -24.60 3.18 -6.63
CA ARG A 4 -23.95 2.41 -5.58
C ARG A 4 -22.62 3.07 -5.26
N ALA A 5 -22.48 3.58 -4.04
CA ALA A 5 -21.24 4.18 -3.54
C ALA A 5 -20.15 3.14 -3.20
N THR A 6 -20.47 1.84 -3.20
CA THR A 6 -19.53 0.75 -2.86
C THR A 6 -19.33 -0.22 -4.03
N PRO A 7 -18.08 -0.64 -4.30
CA PRO A 7 -17.81 -1.59 -5.36
C PRO A 7 -18.19 -3.02 -4.99
N SER A 8 -18.73 -3.75 -5.96
CA SER A 8 -18.97 -5.20 -5.88
C SER A 8 -17.65 -5.97 -5.69
N ALA A 9 -17.71 -7.18 -5.12
CA ALA A 9 -16.55 -8.05 -4.94
C ALA A 9 -15.76 -8.26 -6.25
N TRP A 10 -16.45 -8.43 -7.38
CA TRP A 10 -15.82 -8.57 -8.69
C TRP A 10 -15.14 -7.28 -9.16
N GLN A 11 -15.76 -6.12 -8.90
CA GLN A 11 -15.17 -4.82 -9.19
C GLN A 11 -13.94 -4.57 -8.34
N ARG A 12 -13.91 -5.03 -7.08
CA ARG A 12 -12.73 -4.93 -6.20
C ARG A 12 -11.57 -5.78 -6.70
N ILE A 13 -11.83 -6.99 -7.20
CA ILE A 13 -10.79 -7.85 -7.79
C ILE A 13 -10.26 -7.24 -9.08
N LYS A 14 -11.15 -6.86 -10.01
CA LYS A 14 -10.76 -6.15 -11.23
C LYS A 14 -9.97 -4.88 -10.93
N TYR A 15 -10.40 -4.12 -9.92
CA TYR A 15 -9.69 -2.93 -9.44
C TYR A 15 -8.30 -3.21 -8.92
N ALA A 16 -8.14 -4.24 -8.10
CA ALA A 16 -6.86 -4.59 -7.52
C ALA A 16 -5.80 -4.91 -8.57
N TYR A 17 -6.19 -5.50 -9.71
CA TYR A 17 -5.23 -6.05 -10.67
C TYR A 17 -5.23 -5.42 -12.06
N TRP A 18 -6.35 -4.87 -12.55
CA TRP A 18 -6.51 -4.55 -13.98
C TRP A 18 -7.26 -3.26 -14.34
N ALA A 19 -8.35 -2.90 -13.67
CA ALA A 19 -9.30 -1.90 -14.17
C ALA A 19 -9.53 -0.73 -13.22
N PRO A 20 -9.60 0.52 -13.70
CA PRO A 20 -10.05 1.63 -12.87
C PRO A 20 -11.56 1.49 -12.54
N LEU A 21 -11.94 1.91 -11.33
CA LEU A 21 -13.35 2.04 -10.92
C LEU A 21 -14.04 3.23 -11.62
N PRO A 22 -15.39 3.19 -11.77
CA PRO A 22 -16.17 4.32 -12.27
C PRO A 22 -16.04 5.56 -11.37
N LYS A 23 -16.20 6.75 -11.95
CA LYS A 23 -16.08 8.04 -11.24
C LYS A 23 -17.07 8.20 -10.07
N SER A 24 -18.21 7.54 -10.11
CA SER A 24 -19.21 7.55 -9.02
C SER A 24 -18.74 6.87 -7.72
N MET A 25 -17.59 6.19 -7.73
CA MET A 25 -17.01 5.53 -6.56
C MET A 25 -15.65 6.14 -6.15
N LEU A 26 -15.34 7.37 -6.58
CA LEU A 26 -14.06 8.03 -6.27
C LEU A 26 -13.84 8.20 -4.77
N ASP A 27 -14.86 8.52 -3.99
CA ASP A 27 -14.76 8.66 -2.53
C ASP A 27 -14.33 7.35 -1.85
N TRP A 28 -14.78 6.21 -2.37
CA TRP A 28 -14.34 4.90 -1.90
C TRP A 28 -12.89 4.62 -2.28
N VAL A 29 -12.50 4.99 -3.50
CA VAL A 29 -11.13 4.84 -4.02
C VAL A 29 -10.15 5.71 -3.23
N GLU A 30 -10.53 6.95 -2.91
CA GLU A 30 -9.76 7.86 -2.08
C GLU A 30 -9.55 7.28 -0.67
N ASN A 31 -10.61 6.80 -0.02
CA ASN A 31 -10.49 6.14 1.28
C ASN A 31 -9.66 4.84 1.23
N ASP A 32 -9.74 4.07 0.15
CA ASP A 32 -8.93 2.86 -0.01
C ASP A 32 -7.44 3.17 -0.20
N LEU A 33 -7.12 4.20 -1.01
CA LEU A 33 -5.75 4.59 -1.35
C LEU A 33 -5.09 5.51 -0.32
N ALA A 34 -5.83 6.39 0.35
CA ALA A 34 -5.32 7.40 1.28
C ALA A 34 -5.66 7.10 2.76
N GLY A 35 -6.64 6.23 3.02
CA GLY A 35 -7.09 5.93 4.38
C GLY A 35 -6.13 5.06 5.21
N PRO A 36 -6.43 4.88 6.50
CA PRO A 36 -5.62 4.09 7.42
C PRO A 36 -5.49 2.64 6.93
N GLY A 37 -4.26 2.11 6.94
CA GLY A 37 -3.97 0.76 6.47
C GLY A 37 -3.97 0.56 4.95
N ALA A 38 -4.03 1.64 4.14
CA ALA A 38 -3.94 1.55 2.68
C ALA A 38 -2.69 0.80 2.20
N ALA A 39 -1.55 1.05 2.85
CA ALA A 39 -0.30 0.34 2.58
C ALA A 39 -0.43 -1.17 2.81
N LEU A 40 -1.00 -1.59 3.95
CA LEU A 40 -1.16 -3.00 4.29
C LEU A 40 -2.13 -3.70 3.32
N ARG A 41 -3.28 -3.09 3.01
CA ARG A 41 -4.25 -3.63 2.04
C ARG A 41 -3.61 -3.88 0.68
N MET A 42 -2.73 -2.98 0.26
CA MET A 42 -2.05 -3.13 -1.01
C MET A 42 -0.99 -4.22 -0.97
N VAL A 43 -0.16 -4.28 0.08
CA VAL A 43 0.82 -5.35 0.26
C VAL A 43 0.15 -6.72 0.26
N VAL A 44 -0.99 -6.86 0.97
CA VAL A 44 -1.77 -8.11 0.97
C VAL A 44 -2.31 -8.45 -0.43
N ARG A 45 -2.84 -7.48 -1.18
CA ARG A 45 -3.31 -7.71 -2.56
C ARG A 45 -2.19 -8.19 -3.48
N TRP A 46 -0.99 -7.64 -3.33
CA TRP A 46 0.17 -8.09 -4.11
C TRP A 46 0.70 -9.45 -3.63
N ALA A 47 0.60 -9.77 -2.34
CA ALA A 47 1.00 -11.09 -1.84
C ALA A 47 0.16 -12.23 -2.43
N VAL A 48 -1.10 -11.98 -2.80
CA VAL A 48 -2.01 -13.01 -3.34
C VAL A 48 -1.47 -13.69 -4.62
N PRO A 49 -1.09 -12.97 -5.70
CA PRO A 49 -0.44 -13.58 -6.87
C PRO A 49 0.78 -14.43 -6.53
N CYS A 50 1.64 -13.96 -5.61
CA CYS A 50 2.82 -14.68 -5.19
C CYS A 50 2.44 -16.01 -4.51
N ILE A 51 1.47 -15.98 -3.59
CA ILE A 51 0.96 -17.17 -2.91
C ILE A 51 0.35 -18.16 -3.91
N ILE A 52 -0.39 -17.69 -4.92
CA ILE A 52 -0.97 -18.55 -5.96
C ILE A 52 0.12 -19.30 -6.73
N ILE A 53 1.24 -18.63 -7.04
CA ILE A 53 2.38 -19.25 -7.73
C ILE A 53 3.13 -20.23 -6.81
N LEU A 54 3.26 -19.90 -5.52
CA LEU A 54 3.96 -20.74 -4.55
C LEU A 54 3.11 -21.94 -4.07
N ALA A 55 1.78 -21.85 -4.10
CA ALA A 55 0.89 -22.88 -3.58
C ALA A 55 1.09 -24.27 -4.22
N PRO A 56 1.27 -24.40 -5.55
CA PRO A 56 1.61 -25.69 -6.16
C PRO A 56 2.94 -26.27 -5.67
N MET A 57 3.94 -25.44 -5.38
CA MET A 57 5.24 -25.91 -4.87
C MET A 57 5.10 -26.57 -3.49
N TRP A 58 4.08 -26.18 -2.72
CA TRP A 58 3.77 -26.78 -1.43
C TRP A 58 3.08 -28.15 -1.54
N LEU A 59 2.61 -28.57 -2.72
CA LEU A 59 2.04 -29.91 -2.95
C LEU A 59 3.12 -30.99 -3.18
N VAL A 60 4.37 -30.58 -3.42
CA VAL A 60 5.50 -31.50 -3.60
C VAL A 60 5.78 -32.24 -2.29
N PRO A 61 5.96 -33.57 -2.30
CA PRO A 61 6.28 -34.35 -1.10
C PRO A 61 7.73 -34.10 -0.67
N ALA A 62 7.95 -33.00 0.06
CA ALA A 62 9.22 -32.63 0.70
C ALA A 62 9.02 -32.40 2.20
N ASP A 63 10.09 -32.38 2.98
CA ASP A 63 10.00 -31.99 4.40
C ASP A 63 9.52 -30.54 4.55
N PHE A 64 8.79 -30.22 5.62
CA PHE A 64 8.26 -28.88 5.86
C PHE A 64 9.37 -27.82 5.91
N GLY A 65 10.52 -28.16 6.52
CA GLY A 65 11.66 -27.26 6.59
C GLY A 65 12.22 -26.92 5.21
N VAL A 66 12.24 -27.90 4.30
CA VAL A 66 12.72 -27.72 2.92
C VAL A 66 11.77 -26.83 2.12
N ARG A 67 10.45 -27.04 2.22
CA ARG A 67 9.46 -26.19 1.53
C ARG A 67 9.56 -24.74 2.01
N PHE A 68 9.78 -24.53 3.30
CA PHE A 68 9.92 -23.22 3.90
C PHE A 68 11.19 -22.50 3.43
N THR A 69 12.35 -23.15 3.47
CA THR A 69 13.62 -22.53 3.05
C THR A 69 13.66 -22.22 1.56
N MET A 70 12.95 -22.97 0.72
CA MET A 70 12.84 -22.70 -0.72
C MET A 70 11.90 -21.54 -1.05
N THR A 71 10.78 -21.40 -0.32
CA THR A 71 9.75 -20.38 -0.61
C THR A 71 9.98 -19.06 0.13
N MET A 72 10.58 -19.08 1.32
CA MET A 72 10.78 -17.90 2.16
C MET A 72 11.61 -16.79 1.51
N PRO A 73 12.75 -17.06 0.84
CA PRO A 73 13.53 -16.01 0.20
C PRO A 73 12.72 -15.27 -0.86
N ILE A 74 11.93 -16.00 -1.65
CA ILE A 74 11.06 -15.43 -2.70
C ILE A 74 9.98 -14.56 -2.06
N LEU A 75 9.32 -15.07 -1.02
CA LEU A 75 8.25 -14.35 -0.33
C LEU A 75 8.75 -13.08 0.37
N LEU A 76 9.92 -13.16 1.02
CA LEU A 76 10.56 -12.01 1.66
C LEU A 76 10.97 -10.94 0.65
N ALA A 77 11.64 -11.33 -0.43
CA ALA A 77 12.01 -10.41 -1.51
C ALA A 77 10.76 -9.75 -2.09
N TYR A 78 9.70 -10.52 -2.34
CA TYR A 78 8.45 -10.01 -2.88
C TYR A 78 7.77 -9.01 -1.93
N LEU A 79 7.70 -9.31 -0.64
CA LEU A 79 7.15 -8.38 0.36
C LEU A 79 7.95 -7.09 0.42
N PHE A 80 9.29 -7.18 0.40
CA PHE A 80 10.16 -6.02 0.38
C PHE A 80 9.90 -5.14 -0.85
N PHE A 81 9.86 -5.74 -2.05
CA PHE A 81 9.52 -5.01 -3.27
C PHE A 81 8.11 -4.41 -3.22
N SER A 82 7.13 -5.13 -2.67
CA SER A 82 5.77 -4.62 -2.52
C SER A 82 5.71 -3.40 -1.60
N ILE A 83 6.51 -3.36 -0.53
CA ILE A 83 6.62 -2.21 0.37
C ILE A 83 7.28 -1.04 -0.37
N ALA A 84 8.37 -1.28 -1.09
CA ALA A 84 9.11 -0.26 -1.82
C ALA A 84 8.27 0.36 -2.97
N LEU A 85 7.59 -0.47 -3.76
CA LEU A 85 6.73 -0.05 -4.87
C LEU A 85 5.42 0.59 -4.41
N ASN A 86 5.07 0.44 -3.12
CA ASN A 86 3.78 0.89 -2.61
C ASN A 86 3.53 2.36 -2.89
N ARG A 87 4.53 3.21 -2.64
CA ARG A 87 4.43 4.65 -2.85
C ARG A 87 4.22 5.01 -4.32
N VAL A 88 5.01 4.39 -5.21
CA VAL A 88 4.95 4.63 -6.67
C VAL A 88 3.59 4.23 -7.23
N TYR A 89 3.12 3.03 -6.88
CA TYR A 89 1.86 2.52 -7.38
C TYR A 89 0.65 3.31 -6.85
N ARG A 90 0.61 3.65 -5.54
CA ARG A 90 -0.49 4.47 -4.99
C ARG A 90 -0.55 5.85 -5.66
N ARG A 91 0.61 6.49 -5.88
CA ARG A 91 0.72 7.76 -6.59
C ARG A 91 0.21 7.66 -8.03
N HIS A 92 0.61 6.61 -8.74
CA HIS A 92 0.16 6.36 -10.11
C HIS A 92 -1.35 6.11 -10.17
N ARG A 93 -1.89 5.35 -9.22
CA ARG A 93 -3.33 5.05 -9.16
C ARG A 93 -4.19 6.26 -8.82
N LEU A 94 -3.74 7.14 -7.92
CA LEU A 94 -4.43 8.41 -7.69
C LEU A 94 -4.46 9.26 -8.96
N ALA A 95 -3.33 9.35 -9.67
CA ALA A 95 -3.26 10.06 -10.94
C ALA A 95 -4.18 9.45 -12.01
N GLN A 96 -4.28 8.11 -12.11
CA GLN A 96 -5.23 7.43 -13.02
C GLN A 96 -6.70 7.79 -12.72
N HIS A 97 -7.02 8.12 -11.46
CA HIS A 97 -8.35 8.49 -11.02
C HIS A 97 -8.60 10.01 -11.03
N GLY A 98 -7.61 10.82 -11.41
CA GLY A 98 -7.70 12.29 -11.38
C GLY A 98 -7.66 12.87 -9.97
N LEU A 99 -7.24 12.08 -8.97
CA LEU A 99 -7.08 12.49 -7.58
C LEU A 99 -5.68 13.04 -7.33
N ASP A 100 -5.55 13.92 -6.34
CA ASP A 100 -4.27 14.54 -5.97
C ASP A 100 -3.25 13.46 -5.53
N PRO A 101 -2.14 13.28 -6.27
CA PRO A 101 -1.11 12.31 -5.91
C PRO A 101 -0.43 12.58 -4.56
N GLU A 102 -0.53 13.81 -4.02
CA GLU A 102 -0.03 14.15 -2.68
C GLU A 102 -0.85 13.54 -1.54
N LEU A 103 -2.06 13.02 -1.79
CA LEU A 103 -2.89 12.35 -0.77
C LEU A 103 -2.16 11.16 -0.13
N VAL A 104 -1.26 10.50 -0.88
CA VAL A 104 -0.39 9.44 -0.34
C VAL A 104 0.48 9.93 0.82
N ASN A 105 0.93 11.18 0.75
CA ASN A 105 1.82 11.78 1.73
C ASN A 105 1.04 12.37 2.93
N ARG A 106 -0.29 12.56 2.88
CA ARG A 106 -1.05 13.11 4.03
C ARG A 106 -0.94 12.21 5.25
N LEU A 107 -1.23 10.91 5.10
CA LEU A 107 -1.16 9.96 6.20
C LEU A 107 0.29 9.78 6.73
N GLU A 108 1.28 9.86 5.85
CA GLU A 108 2.70 9.79 6.23
C GLU A 108 3.15 11.07 6.96
N ARG A 109 2.66 12.24 6.54
CA ARG A 109 2.86 13.52 7.21
C ARG A 109 2.18 13.56 8.57
N GLU A 110 0.94 13.09 8.70
CA GLU A 110 0.22 13.00 9.97
C GLU A 110 0.92 12.06 10.96
N LYS A 111 1.30 10.86 10.52
CA LYS A 111 1.98 9.88 11.38
C LYS A 111 3.38 10.34 11.82
N ASN A 112 4.07 11.11 10.97
CA ASN A 112 5.40 11.65 11.30
C ASN A 112 5.34 13.07 11.89
N ALA A 113 4.17 13.69 12.02
CA ALA A 113 4.02 15.05 12.54
C ALA A 113 4.59 15.16 13.96
N ASP A 114 4.30 14.17 14.80
CA ASP A 114 4.86 14.06 16.16
C ASP A 114 6.40 14.02 16.14
N LEU A 115 6.98 13.33 15.16
CA LEU A 115 8.45 13.22 14.98
C LEU A 115 9.06 14.53 14.44
N TYR A 116 8.34 15.24 13.56
CA TYR A 116 8.74 16.54 13.03
C TYR A 116 8.70 17.63 14.10
N ASP A 117 7.68 17.61 14.96
CA ASP A 117 7.54 18.52 16.09
C ASP A 117 8.64 18.28 17.13
N GLU A 118 8.98 17.02 17.41
CA GLU A 118 10.10 16.66 18.27
C GLU A 118 11.46 17.07 17.66
N TYR A 119 11.65 16.86 16.36
CA TYR A 119 12.86 17.31 15.64
C TYR A 119 13.00 18.83 15.65
N HIS A 120 11.93 19.58 15.38
CA HIS A 120 11.93 21.04 15.41
C HIS A 120 12.23 21.58 16.81
N ARG A 121 11.68 20.96 17.85
CA ARG A 121 11.97 21.31 19.24
C ARG A 121 13.44 21.09 19.58
N LYS A 122 14.03 19.98 19.13
CA LYS A 122 15.40 19.58 19.46
C LYS A 122 16.49 20.31 18.68
N TYR A 123 16.26 20.63 17.41
CA TYR A 123 17.31 21.14 16.50
C TYR A 123 17.08 22.56 15.97
N ARG A 124 15.87 23.12 16.07
CA ARG A 124 15.58 24.50 15.61
C ARG A 124 15.57 25.54 16.74
N GLY A 125 15.73 25.11 17.98
CA GLY A 125 15.67 25.95 19.19
C GLY A 125 16.95 26.70 19.55
N GLU A 126 18.06 26.54 18.83
CA GLU A 126 19.36 27.04 19.29
C GLU A 126 20.15 27.77 18.20
N HIS A 127 19.57 28.82 17.62
CA HIS A 127 20.30 29.85 16.88
C HIS A 127 19.84 31.25 17.31
N ARG A 128 19.83 31.52 18.62
CA ARG A 128 19.82 32.90 19.12
C ARG A 128 21.26 33.37 19.21
N ARG A 129 21.77 33.95 18.11
CA ARG A 129 23.06 34.66 18.14
C ARG A 129 22.91 35.89 19.04
N PRO A 130 23.74 36.06 20.09
CA PRO A 130 23.80 37.31 20.82
C PRO A 130 24.58 38.32 19.97
N TYR A 131 23.98 39.49 19.75
CA TYR A 131 24.70 40.70 19.35
C TYR A 131 24.88 41.58 20.58
#